data_AF-A0A8T2HZA8-F1
#
_entry.id   AF-A0A8T2HZA8-F1
#
_cell.length_a   1.000
_cell.length_b   1.000
_cell.length_c   1.000
_cell.angle_alpha   90.00
_cell.angle_beta   90.00
_cell.angle_gamma   90.00
#
_symmetry.space_group_name_H-M   'P 1'
#
loop_
_entity.id
_entity.type
_entity.pdbx_description
1 polymer ?
#
loop_
_entity_poly.entity_id
_entity_poly.type
_entity_poly.pdbx_seq_one_letter_code
_entity_poly.pdbx_strand_id
1 'polypeptide(L)'
;MDLSTARLRAVAATARAQGILKRDSFKKITNATDKTPFETGVDLSAPDTTTTVTFPFPTTASEDEFLQCVPQDARQFCGNSAAAEDYFDRVLVDAPCSGTGVLAKRADLRWRRQPEDLAVLCTLQSELLSSAAQVVRPGGLLVYSTCSLEAEENENIIASFLHSDLGSEFVVEPPPESACVPSECLSEQGMLRMLPHVHGTDGAFAARLRKKE
;
A
#
# COMPACT_ATOMS: atom_id res chain seq x y z
N MET A 1 15.71 17.54 8.39
CA MET A 1 15.41 16.20 7.85
C MET A 1 14.62 16.44 6.59
N ASP A 2 15.22 16.12 5.45
CA ASP A 2 14.59 16.34 4.15
C ASP A 2 13.58 15.23 3.88
N LEU A 3 12.29 15.58 3.91
CA LEU A 3 11.15 14.69 3.66
C LEU A 3 11.01 14.33 2.16
N SER A 4 11.91 14.83 1.31
CA SER A 4 11.91 14.63 -0.15
C SER A 4 12.23 13.21 -0.62
N THR A 5 12.69 12.32 0.27
CA THR A 5 13.23 10.99 -0.10
C THR A 5 12.42 9.80 0.43
N ALA A 6 11.17 10.01 0.83
CA ALA A 6 10.25 8.91 1.09
C ALA A 6 9.87 8.24 -0.25
N ARG A 7 10.66 7.25 -0.68
CA ARG A 7 10.29 6.37 -1.80
C ARG A 7 9.09 5.54 -1.40
N LEU A 8 7.91 6.05 -1.72
CA LEU A 8 6.65 5.37 -1.50
C LEU A 8 6.57 4.15 -2.43
N ARG A 9 6.27 2.98 -1.88
CA ARG A 9 5.91 1.78 -2.65
C ARG A 9 4.40 1.62 -2.60
N ALA A 10 3.66 2.44 -3.33
CA ALA A 10 2.26 2.15 -3.60
C ALA A 10 2.21 1.06 -4.67
N VAL A 11 1.71 -0.13 -4.31
CA VAL A 11 1.41 -1.18 -5.28
C VAL A 11 -0.09 -1.10 -5.56
N ALA A 12 -0.44 -0.43 -6.65
CA ALA A 12 -1.78 -0.48 -7.23
C ALA A 12 -1.79 -1.65 -8.22
N ALA A 13 -2.60 -2.68 -7.97
CA ALA A 13 -2.67 -3.87 -8.80
C ALA A 13 -4.03 -3.92 -9.50
N THR A 14 -4.05 -3.62 -10.80
CA THR A 14 -5.22 -3.83 -11.65
C THR A 14 -5.31 -5.32 -11.96
N ALA A 15 -6.38 -5.98 -11.54
CA ALA A 15 -6.61 -7.38 -11.87
C ALA A 15 -7.85 -7.43 -12.77
N ARG A 16 -7.66 -7.19 -14.08
CA ARG A 16 -8.72 -7.40 -15.07
C ARG A 16 -9.19 -8.86 -14.98
N ALA A 17 -10.43 -9.04 -14.56
CA ALA A 17 -11.03 -10.34 -14.34
C ALA A 17 -11.33 -11.06 -15.66
N GLN A 18 -10.59 -12.12 -15.96
CA GLN A 18 -11.12 -13.33 -16.62
C GLN A 18 -10.36 -14.56 -16.12
N GLY A 19 -10.85 -15.16 -15.02
CA GLY A 19 -10.57 -16.55 -14.65
C GLY A 19 -9.16 -16.88 -14.14
N ILE A 20 -9.13 -17.75 -13.12
CA ILE A 20 -7.99 -18.57 -12.67
C ILE A 20 -7.00 -17.84 -11.72
N LEU A 21 -7.38 -17.77 -10.44
CA LEU A 21 -6.38 -17.92 -9.37
C LEU A 21 -5.94 -19.39 -9.33
N LYS A 22 -4.67 -19.68 -9.62
CA LYS A 22 -4.01 -20.89 -9.10
C LYS A 22 -3.13 -20.51 -7.90
N ARG A 23 -3.18 -21.39 -6.91
CA ARG A 23 -3.07 -21.14 -5.46
C ARG A 23 -1.64 -21.07 -4.91
N ASP A 24 -0.58 -21.00 -5.74
CA ASP A 24 0.77 -21.45 -5.30
C ASP A 24 1.95 -20.47 -5.37
N SER A 25 1.80 -19.22 -5.87
CA SER A 25 3.00 -18.38 -6.12
C SER A 25 3.39 -17.37 -5.03
N PHE A 26 2.67 -17.29 -3.91
CA PHE A 26 2.97 -16.30 -2.84
C PHE A 26 4.20 -16.64 -1.97
N LYS A 27 4.86 -17.79 -2.18
CA LYS A 27 5.97 -18.28 -1.33
C LYS A 27 7.39 -17.90 -1.78
N LYS A 28 7.59 -17.19 -2.91
CA LYS A 28 8.94 -16.97 -3.46
C LYS A 28 9.54 -15.57 -3.31
N ILE A 29 8.81 -14.56 -2.82
CA ILE A 29 9.31 -13.17 -2.82
C ILE A 29 10.19 -12.84 -1.59
N THR A 30 10.32 -13.73 -0.60
CA THR A 30 11.06 -13.42 0.64
C THR A 30 12.49 -13.91 0.72
N ASN A 31 13.03 -14.62 -0.27
CA ASN A 31 14.40 -15.16 -0.17
C ASN A 31 15.19 -15.00 -1.47
N ALA A 32 15.92 -13.90 -1.60
CA ALA A 32 17.19 -13.85 -2.35
C ALA A 32 17.95 -12.54 -2.06
N THR A 33 18.76 -12.56 -1.00
CA THR A 33 19.94 -11.71 -0.86
C THR A 33 21.06 -12.27 -1.75
N ASP A 34 21.58 -11.51 -2.72
CA ASP A 34 23.05 -11.38 -2.92
C ASP A 34 23.46 -10.36 -4.01
N LYS A 35 24.36 -9.45 -3.59
CA LYS A 35 25.61 -8.94 -4.23
C LYS A 35 25.65 -8.49 -5.72
N THR A 36 25.75 -7.16 -5.89
CA THR A 36 26.69 -6.32 -6.73
C THR A 36 26.90 -6.59 -8.24
N PRO A 37 27.33 -5.60 -9.06
CA PRO A 37 27.11 -4.15 -9.06
C PRO A 37 26.43 -3.65 -10.37
N PHE A 38 25.81 -2.47 -10.33
CA PHE A 38 25.12 -1.84 -11.47
C PHE A 38 26.09 -0.84 -12.13
N GLU A 39 26.54 -1.10 -13.35
CA GLU A 39 27.22 -0.09 -14.17
C GLU A 39 26.17 0.81 -14.85
N THR A 40 26.29 2.11 -14.60
CA THR A 40 25.44 3.17 -15.17
C THR A 40 25.97 3.59 -16.54
N GLY A 41 25.15 3.41 -17.58
CA GLY A 41 25.32 4.06 -18.87
C GLY A 41 24.09 4.90 -19.18
N VAL A 42 24.12 6.19 -18.82
CA VAL A 42 23.13 7.19 -19.27
C VAL A 42 23.75 7.90 -20.46
N ASP A 43 23.13 7.77 -21.63
CA ASP A 43 23.43 8.65 -22.77
C ASP A 43 22.44 9.84 -22.74
N LEU A 44 22.96 11.00 -22.38
CA LEU A 44 22.26 12.27 -22.31
C LEU A 44 22.44 13.02 -23.62
N SER A 45 21.63 12.71 -24.65
CA SER A 45 21.52 13.60 -25.79
C SER A 45 20.10 13.68 -26.38
N ALA A 46 19.44 14.80 -26.08
CA ALA A 46 18.36 15.46 -26.84
C ALA A 46 16.88 15.04 -26.57
N PRO A 47 15.94 16.01 -26.74
CA PRO A 47 14.70 16.13 -25.98
C PRO A 47 13.46 15.61 -26.74
N ASP A 48 12.40 15.31 -26.00
CA ASP A 48 11.05 14.99 -26.47
C ASP A 48 10.95 13.98 -27.62
N THR A 49 10.63 12.73 -27.28
CA THR A 49 9.98 11.84 -28.24
C THR A 49 9.03 10.89 -27.52
N THR A 50 7.74 11.19 -27.69
CA THR A 50 6.63 10.25 -27.55
C THR A 50 7.03 8.90 -28.12
N THR A 51 7.09 7.88 -27.28
CA THR A 51 7.21 6.50 -27.73
C THR A 51 5.87 5.82 -27.50
N THR A 52 5.05 5.82 -28.55
CA THR A 52 3.89 4.93 -28.67
C THR A 52 4.40 3.55 -29.10
N VAL A 53 4.08 2.49 -28.37
CA VAL A 53 4.15 1.12 -28.92
C VAL A 53 2.87 0.36 -28.58
N THR A 54 2.31 -0.20 -29.64
CA THR A 54 0.99 -0.80 -29.82
C THR A 54 0.91 -2.23 -29.27
N PHE A 55 -0.26 -2.60 -28.73
CA PHE A 55 -0.63 -3.98 -28.39
C PHE A 55 -0.81 -4.85 -29.64
N PRO A 56 -0.25 -6.07 -29.63
CA PRO A 56 -1.04 -7.24 -29.94
C PRO A 56 -0.82 -8.32 -28.87
N PHE A 57 -1.90 -8.78 -28.25
CA PHE A 57 -1.87 -10.04 -27.48
C PHE A 57 -1.48 -11.18 -28.43
N PRO A 58 -0.44 -11.99 -28.13
CA PRO A 58 -0.72 -13.31 -27.55
C PRO A 58 0.38 -13.97 -26.66
N THR A 59 -0.10 -14.61 -25.58
CA THR A 59 0.18 -16.00 -25.14
C THR A 59 1.55 -16.45 -24.58
N THR A 60 2.55 -15.61 -24.34
CA THR A 60 3.72 -16.03 -23.51
C THR A 60 4.25 -14.89 -22.65
N ALA A 61 3.54 -14.56 -21.58
CA ALA A 61 3.95 -13.52 -20.63
C ALA A 61 5.11 -14.03 -19.73
N SER A 62 6.29 -13.44 -19.90
CA SER A 62 7.41 -13.50 -18.96
C SER A 62 7.10 -12.68 -17.69
N GLU A 63 7.70 -13.04 -16.55
CA GLU A 63 7.38 -12.50 -15.22
C GLU A 63 7.52 -10.96 -15.07
N ASP A 64 8.19 -10.28 -16.01
CA ASP A 64 8.38 -8.81 -16.04
C ASP A 64 7.14 -7.99 -16.49
N GLU A 65 6.03 -8.64 -16.89
CA GLU A 65 4.85 -7.97 -17.46
C GLU A 65 3.81 -7.49 -16.41
N PHE A 66 4.03 -7.75 -15.11
CA PHE A 66 3.01 -7.54 -14.06
C PHE A 66 3.28 -6.40 -13.07
N LEU A 67 4.45 -5.76 -13.13
CA LEU A 67 4.85 -4.72 -12.19
C LEU A 67 5.38 -3.49 -12.92
N GLN A 68 4.59 -2.41 -12.89
CA GLN A 68 5.03 -1.09 -13.36
C GLN A 68 5.36 -0.20 -12.16
N CYS A 69 6.61 0.22 -12.07
CA CYS A 69 7.05 1.20 -11.08
C CYS A 69 6.91 2.61 -11.66
N VAL A 70 6.07 3.44 -11.04
CA VAL A 70 5.91 4.85 -11.42
C VAL A 70 6.56 5.73 -10.34
N PRO A 71 7.70 6.39 -10.61
CA PRO A 71 8.34 7.26 -9.64
C PRO A 71 7.59 8.59 -9.55
N GLN A 72 6.60 8.66 -8.67
CA GLN A 72 5.80 9.86 -8.42
C GLN A 72 5.40 9.99 -6.95
N ASP A 73 4.99 11.19 -6.54
CA ASP A 73 4.38 11.41 -5.23
C ASP A 73 2.97 10.80 -5.23
N ALA A 74 2.76 9.75 -4.45
CA ALA A 74 1.45 9.08 -4.48
C ALA A 74 0.33 9.85 -3.80
N ARG A 75 0.62 10.99 -3.15
CA ARG A 75 -0.44 11.94 -2.75
C ARG A 75 -1.14 12.53 -3.97
N GLN A 76 -0.44 12.60 -5.10
CA GLN A 76 -0.92 13.19 -6.35
C GLN A 76 -1.24 12.13 -7.41
N PHE A 77 -1.39 10.86 -7.01
CA PHE A 77 -1.58 9.76 -7.96
C PHE A 77 -2.82 9.97 -8.86
N CYS A 78 -3.92 10.49 -8.30
CA CYS A 78 -5.16 10.80 -9.02
C CYS A 78 -5.08 12.04 -9.95
N GLY A 79 -4.11 12.93 -9.76
CA GLY A 79 -4.03 14.22 -10.47
C GLY A 79 -3.73 14.08 -11.97
N ASN A 80 -3.35 12.90 -12.43
CA ASN A 80 -2.89 12.64 -13.80
C ASN A 80 -3.85 11.78 -14.63
N SER A 81 -4.97 11.31 -14.09
CA SER A 81 -5.78 10.30 -14.78
C SER A 81 -7.28 10.54 -14.57
N ALA A 82 -7.88 11.22 -15.56
CA ALA A 82 -9.28 11.64 -15.55
C ALA A 82 -10.20 10.65 -16.30
N ALA A 83 -9.71 9.46 -16.67
CA ALA A 83 -10.48 8.49 -17.45
C ALA A 83 -10.95 7.31 -16.57
N ALA A 84 -12.14 6.80 -16.87
CA ALA A 84 -12.69 5.60 -16.22
C ALA A 84 -11.86 4.31 -16.45
N GLU A 85 -10.82 4.37 -17.28
CA GLU A 85 -9.86 3.28 -17.50
C GLU A 85 -8.75 3.21 -16.44
N ASP A 86 -8.66 4.20 -15.54
CA ASP A 86 -7.57 4.33 -14.57
C ASP A 86 -7.93 3.83 -13.15
N TYR A 87 -9.07 3.15 -13.00
CA TYR A 87 -9.47 2.59 -11.72
C TYR A 87 -8.85 1.22 -11.46
N PHE A 88 -8.46 0.99 -10.21
CA PHE A 88 -7.90 -0.27 -9.72
C PHE A 88 -8.95 -1.11 -9.01
N ASP A 89 -8.91 -2.42 -9.26
CA ASP A 89 -9.68 -3.41 -8.50
C ASP A 89 -9.26 -3.47 -7.03
N ARG A 90 -7.95 -3.33 -6.79
CA ARG A 90 -7.33 -3.51 -5.48
C ARG A 90 -6.17 -2.53 -5.31
N VAL A 91 -6.18 -1.81 -4.20
CA VAL A 91 -5.13 -0.85 -3.84
C VAL A 91 -4.60 -1.19 -2.45
N LEU A 92 -3.27 -1.22 -2.31
CA LEU A 92 -2.59 -1.36 -1.03
C LEU A 92 -1.82 -0.08 -0.71
N VAL A 93 -2.12 0.49 0.45
CA VAL A 93 -1.40 1.61 1.05
C VAL A 93 -0.63 1.08 2.25
N ASP A 94 0.65 0.75 2.03
CA ASP A 94 1.59 0.51 3.11
C ASP A 94 2.21 1.85 3.52
N ALA A 95 1.67 2.44 4.59
CA ALA A 95 1.91 3.84 4.89
C ALA A 95 3.20 4.05 5.70
N PRO A 96 3.96 5.12 5.42
CA PRO A 96 5.10 5.48 6.27
C PRO A 96 4.61 5.77 7.69
N CYS A 97 5.17 5.02 8.65
CA CYS A 97 4.68 4.97 10.03
C CYS A 97 5.78 5.30 11.04
N SER A 98 5.41 5.58 12.31
CA SER A 98 6.36 5.77 13.40
C SER A 98 7.23 4.53 13.65
N GLY A 99 6.67 3.34 13.42
CA GLY A 99 7.36 2.05 13.53
C GLY A 99 7.40 1.51 14.95
N THR A 100 6.48 1.92 15.82
CA THR A 100 6.44 1.46 17.23
C THR A 100 6.18 -0.05 17.36
N GLY A 101 5.62 -0.69 16.33
CA GLY A 101 5.44 -2.14 16.28
C GLY A 101 6.71 -2.95 16.04
N VAL A 102 7.76 -2.33 15.49
CA VAL A 102 9.00 -3.02 15.08
C VAL A 102 10.22 -2.68 15.94
N LEU A 103 10.00 -2.09 17.12
CA LEU A 103 11.08 -1.60 18.01
C LEU A 103 12.06 -2.69 18.48
N ALA A 104 11.66 -3.97 18.47
CA ALA A 104 12.55 -5.08 18.79
C ALA A 104 13.63 -5.28 17.72
N LYS A 105 13.28 -5.08 16.44
CA LYS A 105 14.19 -5.19 15.29
C LYS A 105 14.90 -3.88 14.97
N ARG A 106 14.25 -2.74 15.27
CA ARG A 106 14.73 -1.38 15.00
C ARG A 106 14.78 -0.56 16.29
N ALA A 107 15.71 -0.93 17.17
CA ALA A 107 15.86 -0.31 18.49
C ALA A 107 16.27 1.18 18.42
N ASP A 108 16.86 1.63 17.31
CA ASP A 108 17.25 3.02 17.05
C ASP A 108 16.04 3.97 17.01
N LEU A 109 14.87 3.47 16.56
CA LEU A 109 13.64 4.26 16.51
C LEU A 109 13.21 4.76 17.89
N ARG A 110 13.53 4.02 18.97
CA ARG A 110 13.20 4.42 20.35
C ARG A 110 13.78 5.78 20.74
N TRP A 111 14.93 6.16 20.16
CA TRP A 111 15.67 7.36 20.54
C TRP A 111 15.49 8.50 19.55
N ARG A 112 15.04 8.21 18.33
CA ARG A 112 14.92 9.19 17.25
C ARG A 112 13.52 9.79 17.13
N ARG A 113 12.49 9.04 17.51
CA ARG A 113 11.10 9.50 17.38
C ARG A 113 10.79 10.58 18.39
N GLN A 114 10.19 11.66 17.89
CA GLN A 114 9.63 12.72 18.71
C GLN A 114 8.10 12.70 18.60
N PRO A 115 7.36 13.13 19.63
CA PRO A 115 5.90 13.22 19.57
C PRO A 115 5.39 14.06 18.39
N GLU A 116 6.14 15.09 17.99
CA GLU A 116 5.79 15.96 16.86
C GLU A 116 5.82 15.22 15.51
N ASP A 117 6.65 14.17 15.38
CA ASP A 117 6.70 13.34 14.17
C ASP A 117 5.37 12.62 13.92
N LEU A 118 4.64 12.27 14.99
CA LEU A 118 3.38 11.54 14.91
C LEU A 118 2.33 12.34 14.14
N ALA A 119 2.17 13.62 14.48
CA ALA A 119 1.19 14.49 13.83
C ALA A 119 1.48 14.68 12.33
N VAL A 120 2.76 14.82 11.97
CA VAL A 120 3.20 14.94 10.57
C VAL A 120 2.92 13.65 9.80
N LEU A 121 3.20 12.50 10.42
CA LEU A 121 2.94 11.18 9.82
C LEU A 121 1.45 10.91 9.66
N CYS A 122 0.61 11.17 10.66
CA CYS A 122 -0.83 11.04 10.58
C CYS A 122 -1.43 11.88 9.43
N THR A 123 -0.93 13.11 9.26
CA THR A 123 -1.34 13.99 8.15
C THR A 123 -0.97 13.36 6.80
N LEU A 124 0.27 12.92 6.64
CA LEU A 124 0.74 12.26 5.42
C LEU A 124 -0.04 10.96 5.12
N GLN A 125 -0.30 10.14 6.14
CA GLN A 125 -1.08 8.90 6.02
C GLN A 125 -2.51 9.18 5.54
N SER A 126 -3.14 10.24 6.06
CA SER A 126 -4.48 10.67 5.65
C SER A 126 -4.51 11.13 4.18
N GLU A 127 -3.50 11.90 3.75
CA GLU A 127 -3.36 12.33 2.35
C GLU A 127 -3.18 11.14 1.40
N LEU A 128 -2.34 10.17 1.77
CA LEU A 128 -2.09 8.96 0.99
C LEU A 128 -3.34 8.08 0.89
N LEU A 129 -4.04 7.87 2.00
CA LEU A 129 -5.27 7.09 2.02
C LEU A 129 -6.35 7.73 1.14
N SER A 130 -6.48 9.06 1.20
CA SER A 130 -7.44 9.82 0.40
C SER A 130 -7.11 9.79 -1.09
N SER A 131 -5.83 9.89 -1.46
CA SER A 131 -5.40 9.80 -2.86
C SER A 131 -5.64 8.39 -3.43
N ALA A 132 -5.30 7.36 -2.64
CA ALA A 132 -5.52 5.97 -3.00
C ALA A 132 -7.01 5.64 -3.19
N ALA A 133 -7.89 6.15 -2.33
CA ALA A 133 -9.33 5.91 -2.41
C ALA A 133 -9.97 6.45 -3.71
N GLN A 134 -9.42 7.51 -4.30
CA GLN A 134 -9.96 8.10 -5.54
C GLN A 134 -9.79 7.17 -6.75
N VAL A 135 -8.74 6.35 -6.76
CA VAL A 135 -8.46 5.44 -7.87
C VAL A 135 -9.03 4.03 -7.66
N VAL A 136 -9.81 3.81 -6.60
CA VAL A 136 -10.52 2.54 -6.39
C VAL A 136 -11.82 2.54 -7.19
N ARG A 137 -12.02 1.51 -8.02
CA ARG A 137 -13.30 1.33 -8.72
C ARG A 137 -14.46 1.05 -7.74
N PRO A 138 -15.71 1.35 -8.10
CA PRO A 138 -16.87 0.83 -7.39
C PRO A 138 -16.80 -0.69 -7.20
N GLY A 139 -17.10 -1.17 -5.99
CA GLY A 139 -16.91 -2.56 -5.58
C GLY A 139 -15.44 -2.99 -5.38
N GLY A 140 -14.46 -2.11 -5.58
CA GLY A 140 -13.03 -2.38 -5.41
C GLY A 140 -12.57 -2.41 -3.94
N LEU A 141 -11.35 -2.88 -3.71
CA LEU A 141 -10.75 -2.98 -2.37
C LEU A 141 -9.63 -1.99 -2.17
N LEU A 142 -9.58 -1.43 -0.96
CA LEU A 142 -8.49 -0.63 -0.45
C LEU A 142 -8.01 -1.24 0.87
N VAL A 143 -6.73 -1.60 0.93
CA VAL A 143 -6.10 -2.06 2.18
C VAL A 143 -5.14 -0.99 2.64
N TYR A 144 -5.35 -0.51 3.85
CA TYR A 144 -4.42 0.36 4.56
C TYR A 144 -3.63 -0.48 5.55
N SER A 145 -2.31 -0.35 5.59
CA SER A 145 -1.46 -1.04 6.56
C SER A 145 -0.38 -0.14 7.13
N THR A 146 -0.02 -0.41 8.39
CA THR A 146 1.12 0.23 9.05
C THR A 146 1.89 -0.79 9.89
N CYS A 147 3.10 -0.37 10.23
CA CYS A 147 4.00 -1.02 11.19
C CYS A 147 3.92 -0.42 12.61
N SER A 148 2.84 0.33 12.91
CA SER A 148 2.68 1.09 14.15
C SER A 148 1.67 0.43 15.09
N LEU A 149 1.86 0.65 16.39
CA LEU A 149 0.90 0.26 17.43
C LEU A 149 0.03 1.42 17.91
N GLU A 150 0.33 2.65 17.47
CA GLU A 150 -0.37 3.87 17.89
C GLU A 150 -1.75 3.97 17.23
N ALA A 151 -2.78 4.27 18.02
CA ALA A 151 -4.15 4.39 17.51
C ALA A 151 -4.31 5.59 16.57
N GLU A 152 -3.50 6.63 16.80
CA GLU A 152 -3.41 7.86 16.01
C GLU A 152 -3.04 7.61 14.55
N GLU A 153 -2.23 6.58 14.27
CA GLU A 153 -1.81 6.19 12.92
C GLU A 153 -2.71 5.09 12.30
N ASN A 154 -3.59 4.51 13.11
CA ASN A 154 -4.32 3.30 12.80
C ASN A 154 -5.82 3.56 12.84
N GLU A 155 -6.50 3.16 13.92
CA GLU A 155 -7.95 3.25 14.08
C GLU A 155 -8.47 4.67 13.88
N ASN A 156 -7.72 5.69 14.33
CA ASN A 156 -8.13 7.09 14.20
C ASN A 156 -8.09 7.58 12.74
N ILE A 157 -7.09 7.15 11.96
CA ILE A 157 -7.00 7.47 10.53
C ILE A 157 -8.18 6.85 9.79
N ILE A 158 -8.48 5.57 10.06
CA ILE A 158 -9.59 4.85 9.42
C ILE A 158 -10.93 5.47 9.82
N ALA A 159 -11.13 5.76 11.11
CA ALA A 159 -12.33 6.43 11.59
C ALA A 159 -12.49 7.80 10.92
N SER A 160 -11.46 8.64 10.91
CA SER A 160 -11.51 9.97 10.27
C SER A 160 -11.80 9.87 8.77
N PHE A 161 -11.19 8.91 8.07
CA PHE A 161 -11.45 8.68 6.66
C PHE A 161 -12.90 8.32 6.40
N LEU A 162 -13.47 7.36 7.15
CA LEU A 162 -14.86 6.92 6.97
C LEU A 162 -15.90 8.02 7.25
N HIS A 163 -15.56 9.03 8.04
CA HIS A 163 -16.42 10.20 8.28
C HIS A 163 -16.25 11.31 7.23
N SER A 164 -15.26 11.21 6.34
CA SER A 164 -15.08 12.17 5.23
C SER A 164 -16.07 11.89 4.10
N ASP A 165 -16.30 12.90 3.25
CA ASP A 165 -17.17 12.76 2.07
C ASP A 165 -16.73 11.60 1.18
N LEU A 166 -15.42 11.47 0.91
CA LEU A 166 -14.85 10.40 0.10
C LEU A 166 -14.96 9.02 0.79
N GLY A 167 -14.72 8.95 2.10
CA GLY A 167 -14.80 7.70 2.84
C GLY A 167 -16.23 7.23 3.12
N SER A 168 -17.24 8.09 2.95
CA SER A 168 -18.65 7.71 3.04
C SER A 168 -19.05 6.67 1.98
N GLU A 169 -18.30 6.58 0.88
CA GLU A 169 -18.42 5.55 -0.16
C GLU A 169 -17.79 4.22 0.23
N PHE A 170 -17.09 4.14 1.37
CA PHE A 170 -16.38 2.95 1.82
C PHE A 170 -17.03 2.32 3.06
N VAL A 171 -16.81 1.02 3.22
CA VAL A 171 -17.15 0.26 4.42
C VAL A 171 -15.99 -0.61 4.83
N VAL A 172 -15.81 -0.84 6.15
CA VAL A 172 -14.84 -1.83 6.63
C VAL A 172 -15.36 -3.22 6.29
N GLU A 173 -14.57 -4.00 5.56
CA GLU A 173 -14.87 -5.38 5.22
C GLU A 173 -13.84 -6.29 5.93
N PRO A 174 -14.25 -7.04 6.97
CA PRO A 174 -13.37 -8.00 7.62
C PRO A 174 -12.71 -8.94 6.61
N PRO A 175 -11.49 -9.43 6.87
CA PRO A 175 -10.86 -10.40 5.97
C PRO A 175 -11.74 -11.66 5.88
N PRO A 176 -11.84 -12.29 4.69
CA PRO A 176 -12.59 -13.53 4.55
C PRO A 176 -11.90 -14.64 5.37
N GLU A 177 -12.63 -15.68 5.75
CA GLU A 177 -12.07 -16.84 6.46
C GLU A 177 -10.89 -17.49 5.71
N SER A 178 -10.88 -17.36 4.38
CA SER A 178 -9.80 -17.84 3.52
C SER A 178 -8.50 -17.04 3.59
N ALA A 179 -8.49 -15.87 4.25
CA ALA A 179 -7.32 -15.01 4.36
C ALA A 179 -6.28 -15.50 5.37
N CYS A 180 -6.55 -16.62 6.07
CA CYS A 180 -5.65 -17.19 7.07
C CYS A 180 -5.22 -16.19 8.15
N VAL A 181 -6.09 -15.23 8.49
CA VAL A 181 -5.87 -14.29 9.59
C VAL A 181 -6.45 -14.91 10.86
N PRO A 182 -5.65 -15.13 11.92
CA PRO A 182 -6.16 -15.61 13.19
C PRO A 182 -7.20 -14.64 13.73
N SER A 183 -8.33 -15.16 14.21
CA SER A 183 -9.42 -14.34 14.78
C SER A 183 -8.95 -13.52 15.99
N GLU A 184 -7.95 -14.00 16.73
CA GLU A 184 -7.31 -13.32 17.86
C GLU A 184 -6.63 -12.01 17.46
N CYS A 185 -6.20 -11.90 16.20
CA CYS A 185 -5.59 -10.69 15.65
C CYS A 185 -6.61 -9.70 15.09
N LEU A 186 -7.92 -9.99 15.14
CA LEU A 186 -8.95 -9.12 14.61
C LEU A 186 -9.63 -8.32 15.72
N SER A 187 -9.78 -7.02 15.51
CA SER A 187 -10.63 -6.18 16.35
C SER A 187 -12.11 -6.52 16.13
N GLU A 188 -12.98 -6.01 17.01
CA GLU A 188 -14.44 -6.16 16.87
C GLU A 188 -14.97 -5.59 15.54
N GLN A 189 -14.28 -4.59 15.00
CA GLN A 189 -14.59 -3.94 13.72
C GLN A 189 -13.97 -4.68 12.52
N GLY A 190 -13.29 -5.81 12.73
CA GLY A 190 -12.67 -6.62 11.67
C GLY A 190 -11.35 -6.07 11.13
N MET A 191 -10.69 -5.18 11.88
CA MET A 191 -9.36 -4.67 11.52
C MET A 191 -8.28 -5.58 12.12
N LEU A 192 -7.20 -5.80 11.37
CA LEU A 192 -6.06 -6.57 11.84
C LEU A 192 -5.23 -5.72 12.81
N ARG A 193 -4.93 -6.30 13.98
CA ARG A 193 -3.97 -5.77 14.95
C ARG A 193 -3.09 -6.89 15.48
N MET A 194 -1.79 -6.78 15.21
CA MET A 194 -0.78 -7.69 15.74
C MET A 194 0.01 -6.99 16.84
N LEU A 195 0.13 -7.65 17.99
CA LEU A 195 0.83 -7.12 19.16
C LEU A 195 2.03 -8.02 19.49
N PRO A 196 3.26 -7.47 19.58
CA PRO A 196 4.44 -8.28 19.83
C PRO A 196 4.39 -9.13 21.10
N HIS A 197 3.84 -8.56 22.17
CA HIS A 197 3.76 -9.21 23.48
C HIS A 197 2.66 -10.27 23.58
N VAL A 198 1.70 -10.30 22.65
CA VAL A 198 0.61 -11.28 22.62
C VAL A 198 0.91 -12.39 21.61
N HIS A 199 1.34 -12.01 20.40
CA HIS A 199 1.45 -12.94 19.27
C HIS A 199 2.88 -13.42 19.01
N GLY A 200 3.89 -12.86 19.68
CA GLY A 200 5.29 -13.22 19.44
C GLY A 200 5.81 -12.80 18.05
N THR A 201 5.16 -11.82 17.43
CA THR A 201 5.51 -11.27 16.11
C THR A 201 5.95 -9.81 16.21
N ASP A 202 6.23 -9.16 15.08
CA ASP A 202 6.24 -7.70 15.06
C ASP A 202 4.81 -7.14 15.19
N GLY A 203 4.73 -5.88 15.58
CA GLY A 203 3.49 -5.12 15.61
C GLY A 203 3.12 -4.63 14.22
N ALA A 204 1.85 -4.84 13.87
CA ALA A 204 1.30 -4.45 12.57
C ALA A 204 -0.18 -4.13 12.70
N PHE A 205 -0.65 -3.24 11.84
CA PHE A 205 -2.06 -2.90 11.70
C PHE A 205 -2.47 -3.02 10.23
N ALA A 206 -3.68 -3.50 9.97
CA ALA A 206 -4.28 -3.38 8.64
C ALA A 206 -5.80 -3.23 8.70
N ALA A 207 -6.32 -2.33 7.88
CA ALA A 207 -7.75 -2.16 7.66
C ALA A 207 -8.09 -2.42 6.20
N ARG A 208 -9.10 -3.26 5.99
CA ARG A 208 -9.61 -3.62 4.66
C ARG A 208 -10.92 -2.90 4.43
N LEU A 209 -10.95 -2.07 3.39
CA LEU A 209 -12.06 -1.21 3.03
C LEU A 209 -12.60 -1.63 1.65
N ARG A 210 -13.92 -1.68 1.54
CA ARG A 210 -14.64 -1.94 0.29
C ARG A 210 -15.32 -0.66 -0.16
N LYS A 211 -15.11 -0.25 -1.41
CA LYS A 211 -15.91 0.82 -2.02
C LYS A 211 -17.28 0.25 -2.40
N LYS A 212 -18.35 0.98 -2.07
CA LYS A 212 -19.73 0.65 -2.44
C LYS A 212 -19.88 0.62 -3.96
N GLU A 213 -20.90 -0.09 -4.46
CA GLU A 213 -21.24 -0.17 -5.89
C GLU A 213 -21.93 1.11 -6.39
#